data_AF-A0A1H9B680-F1
#
_entry.id   AF-A0A1H9B680-F1
#
_cell.length_a   1.000
_cell.length_b   1.000
_cell.length_c   1.000
_cell.angle_alpha   90.00
_cell.angle_beta   90.00
_cell.angle_gamma   90.00
#
_symmetry.space_group_name_H-M   'P 1'
#
loop_
_entity.id
_entity.type
_entity.pdbx_description
1 polymer ?
#
loop_
_entity_poly.entity_id
_entity_poly.type
_entity_poly.pdbx_seq_one_letter_code
_entity_poly.pdbx_strand_id
1 'polypeptide(L)'
;MASEKKLEEVRDFYNSCAAYENGLQMLARDLKGVRKLLQDTQKNPTANFYDDGTEGSKEYQAMAAALSNAINKLEDKNASPLEIKQSFKDLMDASNHYHQEKNKLVILASNESGQARYATSEAIAKNVPNMVNIFDNLRKPLDNGIGKDKTQYSTKSLAEIKAKAENSVTKYAEDLGPEKEWKVKPDFKDVSKTSKIQLSFIKKIKGISKTLGTTYNPTKDFDYYLTAKKKMTMEDTAKYFLGKKYIDKIFAPGISSAAAKNLADGFKASDFKKQYTALAKNPYFIQCIKDNPKTGLSKWNELETQTDLTIKAFQAEHMDLGLERLAPGIINQNIGNMSGPFGKPSPERMKRRQDEIITKMADAMTLDMLIDPSMRNLAREITQHPENRERLNEAIKSHLEAQNIFASERVDKATIKAAELMTNPESRKQLANNFLRTVNMERQAEREQAAKTAKHASKKATGMHV
;
A
#
# COMPACT_ATOMS: atom_id res chain seq x y z
N MET A 1 -30.71 1.47 14.94
CA MET A 1 -29.97 2.13 13.86
C MET A 1 -28.47 2.05 14.12
N ALA A 2 -27.78 1.25 13.32
CA ALA A 2 -26.32 1.27 13.24
C ALA A 2 -25.82 2.57 12.60
N SER A 3 -24.54 2.92 12.80
CA SER A 3 -23.93 4.05 12.09
C SER A 3 -23.67 3.69 10.62
N GLU A 4 -23.69 4.67 9.71
CA GLU A 4 -23.41 4.42 8.27
C GLU A 4 -22.06 3.73 8.06
N LYS A 5 -21.03 4.15 8.81
CA LYS A 5 -19.73 3.48 8.82
C LYS A 5 -19.84 1.98 9.14
N LYS A 6 -20.71 1.62 10.09
CA LYS A 6 -20.90 0.21 10.45
C LYS A 6 -21.61 -0.57 9.36
N LEU A 7 -22.56 0.04 8.68
CA LEU A 7 -23.27 -0.55 7.55
C LEU A 7 -22.32 -0.76 6.35
N GLU A 8 -21.45 0.20 6.07
CA GLU A 8 -20.39 0.09 5.06
C GLU A 8 -19.43 -1.07 5.36
N GLU A 9 -18.94 -1.19 6.62
CA GLU A 9 -18.11 -2.34 7.04
C GLU A 9 -18.79 -3.69 6.80
N VAL A 10 -20.10 -3.78 7.02
CA VAL A 10 -20.87 -5.01 6.83
C VAL A 10 -21.02 -5.33 5.33
N ARG A 11 -21.35 -4.33 4.51
CA ARG A 11 -21.41 -4.47 3.04
C ARG A 11 -20.06 -4.91 2.47
N ASP A 12 -18.97 -4.28 2.90
CA ASP A 12 -17.62 -4.59 2.45
C ASP A 12 -17.19 -6.01 2.83
N PHE A 13 -17.49 -6.44 4.06
CA PHE A 13 -17.19 -7.80 4.50
C PHE A 13 -17.99 -8.84 3.72
N TYR A 14 -19.29 -8.60 3.50
CA TYR A 14 -20.15 -9.47 2.72
C TYR A 14 -19.68 -9.60 1.26
N ASN A 15 -19.41 -8.47 0.61
CA ASN A 15 -18.90 -8.42 -0.76
C ASN A 15 -17.55 -9.15 -0.90
N SER A 16 -16.66 -8.99 0.09
CA SER A 16 -15.37 -9.69 0.14
C SER A 16 -15.55 -11.21 0.29
N CYS A 17 -16.53 -11.65 1.09
CA CYS A 17 -16.90 -13.07 1.22
C CYS A 17 -17.40 -13.64 -0.12
N ALA A 18 -18.32 -12.94 -0.80
CA ALA A 18 -18.85 -13.35 -2.09
C ALA A 18 -17.75 -13.41 -3.18
N ALA A 19 -16.85 -12.42 -3.20
CA ALA A 19 -15.70 -12.41 -4.11
C ALA A 19 -14.74 -13.57 -3.83
N TYR A 20 -14.50 -13.91 -2.57
CA TYR A 20 -13.67 -15.06 -2.18
C TYR A 20 -14.30 -16.39 -2.61
N GLU A 21 -15.60 -16.60 -2.34
CA GLU A 21 -16.34 -17.81 -2.76
C GLU A 21 -16.28 -17.98 -4.29
N ASN A 22 -16.58 -16.92 -5.05
CA ASN A 22 -16.49 -16.94 -6.51
C ASN A 22 -15.06 -17.22 -6.98
N GLY A 23 -14.07 -16.58 -6.38
CA GLY A 23 -12.68 -16.78 -6.74
C GLY A 23 -12.17 -18.20 -6.51
N LEU A 24 -12.59 -18.87 -5.43
CA LEU A 24 -12.30 -20.30 -5.23
C LEU A 24 -12.91 -21.17 -6.33
N GLN A 25 -14.16 -20.90 -6.73
CA GLN A 25 -14.82 -21.61 -7.82
C GLN A 25 -14.11 -21.39 -9.16
N MET A 26 -13.64 -20.18 -9.45
CA MET A 26 -12.88 -19.89 -10.68
C MET A 26 -11.53 -20.62 -10.68
N LEU A 27 -10.80 -20.61 -9.57
CA LEU A 27 -9.53 -21.35 -9.45
C LEU A 27 -9.74 -22.86 -9.61
N ALA A 28 -10.79 -23.42 -8.99
CA ALA A 28 -11.15 -24.83 -9.14
C ALA A 28 -11.51 -25.16 -10.59
N ARG A 29 -12.25 -24.27 -11.28
CA ARG A 29 -12.58 -24.41 -12.70
C ARG A 29 -11.33 -24.44 -13.58
N ASP A 30 -10.38 -23.54 -13.35
CA ASP A 30 -9.12 -23.51 -14.08
C ASP A 30 -8.35 -24.83 -13.91
N LEU A 31 -8.25 -25.35 -12.68
CA LEU A 31 -7.62 -26.66 -12.41
C LEU A 31 -8.40 -27.84 -13.01
N LYS A 32 -9.74 -27.78 -13.05
CA LYS A 32 -10.56 -28.79 -13.75
C LYS A 32 -10.32 -28.77 -15.26
N GLY A 33 -10.02 -27.61 -15.85
CA GLY A 33 -9.56 -27.50 -17.22
C GLY A 33 -8.22 -28.23 -17.44
N VAL A 34 -7.27 -28.04 -16.52
CA VAL A 34 -5.99 -28.78 -16.53
C VAL A 34 -6.22 -30.29 -16.38
N ARG A 35 -7.12 -30.70 -15.48
CA ARG A 35 -7.48 -32.10 -15.29
C ARG A 35 -7.97 -32.70 -16.60
N LYS A 36 -8.91 -32.04 -17.28
CA LYS A 36 -9.44 -32.49 -18.58
C LYS A 36 -8.31 -32.70 -19.60
N LEU A 37 -7.38 -31.74 -19.72
CA LEU A 37 -6.23 -31.89 -20.61
C LEU A 37 -5.41 -33.15 -20.29
N LEU A 38 -5.20 -33.45 -19.01
CA LEU A 38 -4.48 -34.67 -18.62
C LEU A 38 -5.29 -35.95 -18.89
N GLN A 39 -6.61 -35.92 -18.68
CA GLN A 39 -7.51 -37.04 -18.99
C GLN A 39 -7.47 -37.40 -20.48
N ASP A 40 -7.45 -36.39 -21.35
CA ASP A 40 -7.37 -36.55 -22.81
C ASP A 40 -6.03 -37.18 -23.27
N THR A 41 -5.03 -37.27 -22.39
CA THR A 41 -3.77 -37.97 -22.68
C THR A 41 -3.77 -39.45 -22.26
N GLN A 42 -4.83 -39.95 -21.64
CA GLN A 42 -4.92 -41.31 -21.10
C GLN A 42 -5.77 -42.21 -22.01
N LYS A 43 -5.56 -43.53 -21.92
CA LYS A 43 -6.44 -44.49 -22.62
C LYS A 43 -7.78 -44.60 -21.90
N ASN A 44 -7.73 -44.71 -20.58
CA ASN A 44 -8.88 -44.53 -19.70
C ASN A 44 -8.89 -43.08 -19.15
N PRO A 45 -9.81 -42.21 -19.61
CA PRO A 45 -9.90 -40.83 -19.14
C PRO A 45 -10.15 -40.69 -17.63
N THR A 46 -10.66 -41.71 -16.95
CA THR A 46 -10.92 -41.66 -15.50
C THR A 46 -9.78 -42.21 -14.64
N ALA A 47 -8.81 -42.91 -15.23
CA ALA A 47 -7.64 -43.38 -14.50
C ALA A 47 -6.90 -42.22 -13.82
N ASN A 48 -6.34 -42.47 -12.63
CA ASN A 48 -5.64 -41.52 -11.75
C ASN A 48 -6.47 -40.38 -11.14
N PHE A 49 -7.67 -40.10 -11.66
CA PHE A 49 -8.54 -39.01 -11.17
C PHE A 49 -9.77 -39.53 -10.40
N TYR A 50 -10.11 -40.80 -10.59
CA TYR A 50 -11.21 -41.52 -9.96
C TYR A 50 -10.72 -42.93 -9.58
N ASP A 51 -11.59 -43.73 -8.95
CA ASP A 51 -11.26 -45.08 -8.45
C ASP A 51 -11.12 -46.14 -9.58
N ASP A 52 -10.99 -45.72 -10.83
CA ASP A 52 -10.99 -46.55 -12.04
C ASP A 52 -9.58 -47.00 -12.49
N GLY A 53 -8.65 -47.11 -11.54
CA GLY A 53 -7.28 -47.60 -11.76
C GLY A 53 -6.23 -46.50 -12.02
N THR A 54 -5.04 -46.93 -12.42
CA THR A 54 -3.88 -46.05 -12.62
C THR A 54 -3.23 -46.22 -14.00
N GLU A 55 -2.75 -45.11 -14.57
CA GLU A 55 -2.05 -45.09 -15.86
C GLU A 55 -0.79 -44.21 -15.81
N GLY A 56 0.16 -44.46 -16.71
CA GLY A 56 1.39 -43.67 -16.84
C GLY A 56 2.42 -43.92 -15.74
N SER A 57 3.45 -43.06 -15.69
CA SER A 57 4.54 -43.20 -14.71
C SER A 57 4.12 -42.77 -13.31
N LYS A 58 4.86 -43.21 -12.28
CA LYS A 58 4.59 -42.83 -10.88
C LYS A 58 4.54 -41.31 -10.67
N GLU A 59 5.40 -40.57 -11.38
CA GLU A 59 5.48 -39.12 -11.33
C GLU A 59 4.24 -38.47 -11.95
N TYR A 60 3.71 -39.03 -13.04
CA TYR A 60 2.46 -38.60 -13.63
C TYR A 60 1.28 -38.85 -12.69
N GLN A 61 1.22 -40.04 -12.09
CA GLN A 61 0.19 -40.40 -11.10
C GLN A 61 0.23 -39.45 -9.89
N ALA A 62 1.43 -39.13 -9.38
CA ALA A 62 1.60 -38.18 -8.29
C ALA A 62 1.13 -36.76 -8.66
N MET A 63 1.45 -36.30 -9.87
CA MET A 63 0.97 -35.01 -10.39
C MET A 63 -0.56 -34.98 -10.52
N ALA A 64 -1.17 -36.05 -11.04
CA ALA A 64 -2.62 -36.18 -11.17
C ALA A 64 -3.32 -36.19 -9.79
N ALA A 65 -2.79 -36.94 -8.82
CA ALA A 65 -3.29 -36.98 -7.46
C ALA A 65 -3.20 -35.61 -6.76
N ALA A 66 -2.07 -34.91 -6.92
CA ALA A 66 -1.89 -33.57 -6.37
C ALA A 66 -2.86 -32.55 -7.00
N LEU A 67 -3.15 -32.68 -8.30
CA LEU A 67 -4.15 -31.86 -8.99
C LEU A 67 -5.56 -32.10 -8.44
N SER A 68 -5.95 -33.37 -8.27
CA SER A 68 -7.23 -33.74 -7.67
C SER A 68 -7.36 -33.19 -6.25
N ASN A 69 -6.31 -33.31 -5.42
CA ASN A 69 -6.30 -32.76 -4.07
C ASN A 69 -6.46 -31.23 -4.06
N ALA A 70 -5.77 -30.51 -4.94
CA ALA A 70 -5.90 -29.05 -5.05
C ALA A 70 -7.31 -28.62 -5.47
N ILE A 71 -7.94 -29.34 -6.41
CA ILE A 71 -9.35 -29.11 -6.79
C ILE A 71 -10.24 -29.34 -5.57
N ASN A 72 -10.12 -30.49 -4.90
CA ASN A 72 -10.95 -30.85 -3.76
C ASN A 72 -10.82 -29.82 -2.62
N LYS A 73 -9.61 -29.35 -2.31
CA LYS A 73 -9.39 -28.32 -1.28
C LYS A 73 -9.95 -26.96 -1.62
N LEU A 74 -10.03 -26.59 -2.90
CA LEU A 74 -10.70 -25.34 -3.32
C LEU A 74 -12.23 -25.44 -3.24
N GLU A 75 -12.79 -26.64 -3.39
CA GLU A 75 -14.24 -26.88 -3.35
C GLU A 75 -14.77 -27.20 -1.94
N ASP A 76 -13.90 -27.65 -1.04
CA ASP A 76 -14.22 -27.87 0.37
C ASP A 76 -14.33 -26.53 1.13
N LYS A 77 -15.57 -26.20 1.53
CA LYS A 77 -15.87 -24.98 2.29
C LYS A 77 -15.21 -24.94 3.67
N ASN A 78 -14.81 -26.10 4.21
CA ASN A 78 -14.17 -26.22 5.51
C ASN A 78 -12.65 -26.24 5.43
N ALA A 79 -12.07 -26.33 4.23
CA ALA A 79 -10.62 -26.30 4.07
C ALA A 79 -10.06 -24.99 4.61
N SER A 80 -9.06 -25.10 5.48
CA SER A 80 -8.34 -23.95 5.98
C SER A 80 -7.47 -23.35 4.87
N PRO A 81 -7.17 -22.04 4.94
CA PRO A 81 -6.27 -21.44 3.96
C PRO A 81 -4.87 -22.04 3.91
N LEU A 82 -4.41 -22.63 5.01
CA LEU A 82 -3.13 -23.35 5.06
C LEU A 82 -3.18 -24.62 4.21
N GLU A 83 -4.26 -25.41 4.32
CA GLU A 83 -4.44 -26.62 3.52
C GLU A 83 -4.55 -26.32 2.02
N ILE A 84 -5.27 -25.25 1.64
CA ILE A 84 -5.37 -24.82 0.24
C ILE A 84 -3.99 -24.45 -0.29
N LYS A 85 -3.21 -23.63 0.44
CA LYS A 85 -1.84 -23.27 0.05
C LYS A 85 -0.93 -24.49 -0.06
N GLN A 86 -1.03 -25.42 0.88
CA GLN A 86 -0.25 -26.65 0.87
C GLN A 86 -0.58 -27.48 -0.37
N SER A 87 -1.87 -27.62 -0.73
CA SER A 87 -2.28 -28.35 -1.93
C SER A 87 -1.74 -27.74 -3.23
N PHE A 88 -1.69 -26.41 -3.33
CA PHE A 88 -1.04 -25.73 -4.46
C PHE A 88 0.47 -26.00 -4.48
N LYS A 89 1.13 -25.97 -3.32
CA LYS A 89 2.55 -26.28 -3.21
C LYS A 89 2.85 -27.71 -3.67
N ASP A 90 2.07 -28.69 -3.18
CA ASP A 90 2.23 -30.10 -3.54
C ASP A 90 2.01 -30.34 -5.04
N LEU A 91 1.00 -29.67 -5.63
CA LEU A 91 0.76 -29.68 -7.07
C LEU A 91 1.95 -29.12 -7.86
N MET A 92 2.49 -27.97 -7.43
CA MET A 92 3.65 -27.36 -8.07
C MET A 92 4.89 -28.27 -7.97
N ASP A 93 5.15 -28.85 -6.81
CA ASP A 93 6.29 -29.74 -6.57
C ASP A 93 6.18 -31.02 -7.39
N ALA A 94 5.01 -31.67 -7.43
CA ALA A 94 4.77 -32.86 -8.24
C ALA A 94 4.92 -32.57 -9.74
N SER A 95 4.44 -31.40 -10.20
CA SER A 95 4.58 -30.98 -11.60
C SER A 95 6.04 -30.72 -11.98
N ASN A 96 6.79 -30.05 -11.11
CA ASN A 96 8.22 -29.84 -11.29
C ASN A 96 9.00 -31.16 -11.33
N HIS A 97 8.66 -32.11 -10.46
CA HIS A 97 9.29 -33.44 -10.44
C HIS A 97 9.05 -34.17 -11.76
N TYR A 98 7.81 -34.21 -12.24
CA TYR A 98 7.47 -34.81 -13.54
C TYR A 98 8.23 -34.12 -14.69
N HIS A 99 8.25 -32.79 -14.70
CA HIS A 99 8.97 -32.02 -15.72
C HIS A 99 10.48 -32.30 -15.74
N GLN A 100 11.11 -32.39 -14.56
CA GLN A 100 12.55 -32.67 -14.44
C GLN A 100 12.91 -34.10 -14.85
N GLU A 101 12.08 -35.10 -14.51
CA GLU A 101 12.28 -36.48 -14.92
C GLU A 101 12.25 -36.61 -16.45
N LYS A 102 11.28 -35.98 -17.10
CA LYS A 102 11.18 -35.97 -18.57
C LYS A 102 12.28 -35.16 -19.26
N ASN A 103 12.80 -34.09 -18.66
CA ASN A 103 13.94 -33.35 -19.20
C ASN A 103 15.26 -34.13 -19.15
N LYS A 104 15.45 -35.02 -18.18
CA LYS A 104 16.67 -35.85 -18.06
C LYS A 104 16.71 -36.97 -19.10
N LEU A 105 15.56 -37.31 -19.67
CA LEU A 105 15.39 -38.38 -20.63
C LEU A 105 15.08 -37.77 -22.00
N VAL A 106 16.13 -37.37 -22.71
CA VAL A 106 16.13 -36.65 -24.01
C VAL A 106 15.26 -37.31 -25.12
N ILE A 107 14.71 -38.51 -24.90
CA ILE A 107 13.98 -39.31 -25.89
C ILE A 107 12.50 -39.60 -25.48
N LEU A 108 12.03 -39.24 -24.29
CA LEU A 108 10.79 -39.84 -23.71
C LEU A 108 9.48 -39.03 -23.82
N ALA A 109 9.47 -37.87 -24.49
CA ALA A 109 8.23 -37.24 -24.97
C ALA A 109 7.99 -37.56 -26.45
N SER A 110 8.24 -38.82 -26.86
CA SER A 110 8.22 -39.20 -28.27
C SER A 110 6.81 -39.37 -28.86
N ASN A 111 5.76 -39.40 -28.03
CA ASN A 111 4.36 -39.44 -28.47
C ASN A 111 3.58 -38.19 -28.02
N GLU A 112 2.50 -37.88 -28.74
CA GLU A 112 1.68 -36.67 -28.51
C GLU A 112 1.16 -36.59 -27.08
N SER A 113 0.73 -37.72 -26.50
CA SER A 113 0.25 -37.77 -25.11
C SER A 113 1.34 -37.40 -24.10
N GLY A 114 2.58 -37.88 -24.28
CA GLY A 114 3.72 -37.54 -23.44
C GLY A 114 4.10 -36.06 -23.53
N GLN A 115 4.08 -35.50 -24.75
CA GLN A 115 4.33 -34.06 -24.97
C GLN A 115 3.25 -33.19 -24.31
N ALA A 116 1.98 -33.57 -24.44
CA ALA A 116 0.87 -32.87 -23.80
C ALA A 116 0.98 -32.88 -22.27
N ARG A 117 1.33 -34.02 -21.67
CA ARG A 117 1.57 -34.13 -20.21
C ARG A 117 2.75 -33.24 -19.77
N TYR A 118 3.84 -33.24 -20.53
CA TYR A 118 5.01 -32.40 -20.26
C TYR A 118 4.69 -30.90 -20.36
N ALA A 119 4.01 -30.47 -21.41
CA ALA A 119 3.58 -29.08 -21.57
C ALA A 119 2.62 -28.67 -20.44
N THR A 120 1.75 -29.60 -20.00
CA THR A 120 0.84 -29.38 -18.89
C THR A 120 1.58 -29.21 -17.57
N SER A 121 2.61 -30.02 -17.28
CA SER A 121 3.39 -29.87 -16.04
C SER A 121 4.15 -28.54 -15.99
N GLU A 122 4.71 -28.09 -17.12
CA GLU A 122 5.32 -26.78 -17.24
C GLU A 122 4.30 -25.65 -17.02
N ALA A 123 3.12 -25.77 -17.63
CA ALA A 123 2.04 -24.81 -17.46
C ALA A 123 1.57 -24.72 -15.99
N ILE A 124 1.43 -25.85 -15.29
CA ILE A 124 1.10 -25.89 -13.87
C ILE A 124 2.19 -25.17 -13.06
N ALA A 125 3.46 -25.55 -13.23
CA ALA A 125 4.58 -24.94 -12.52
C ALA A 125 4.67 -23.42 -12.72
N LYS A 126 4.30 -22.94 -13.92
CA LYS A 126 4.27 -21.51 -14.26
C LYS A 126 3.04 -20.77 -13.69
N ASN A 127 1.88 -21.42 -13.66
CA ASN A 127 0.60 -20.78 -13.35
C ASN A 127 0.21 -20.87 -11.86
N VAL A 128 0.60 -21.93 -11.15
CA VAL A 128 0.27 -22.10 -9.73
C VAL A 128 0.74 -20.93 -8.85
N PRO A 129 1.95 -20.35 -9.02
CA PRO A 129 2.32 -19.15 -8.27
C PRO A 129 1.33 -17.98 -8.44
N ASN A 130 0.76 -17.81 -9.64
CA ASN A 130 -0.27 -16.81 -9.90
C ASN A 130 -1.60 -17.16 -9.22
N MET A 131 -1.98 -18.44 -9.19
CA MET A 131 -3.17 -18.91 -8.46
C MET A 131 -3.06 -18.68 -6.95
N VAL A 132 -1.90 -18.99 -6.36
CA VAL A 132 -1.62 -18.72 -4.94
C VAL A 132 -1.73 -17.22 -4.64
N ASN A 133 -1.20 -16.36 -5.51
CA ASN A 133 -1.27 -14.92 -5.31
C ASN A 133 -2.69 -14.36 -5.55
N ILE A 134 -3.48 -14.93 -6.47
CA ILE A 134 -4.92 -14.62 -6.61
C ILE A 134 -5.65 -14.99 -5.31
N PHE A 135 -5.44 -16.22 -4.82
CA PHE A 135 -6.02 -16.71 -3.58
C PHE A 135 -5.72 -15.79 -2.39
N ASP A 136 -4.48 -15.34 -2.25
CA ASP A 136 -4.10 -14.41 -1.18
C ASP A 136 -4.74 -13.02 -1.33
N ASN A 137 -4.83 -12.49 -2.55
CA ASN A 137 -5.49 -11.20 -2.79
C ASN A 137 -7.00 -11.22 -2.53
N LEU A 138 -7.67 -12.35 -2.77
CA LEU A 138 -9.08 -12.51 -2.45
C LEU A 138 -9.32 -12.51 -0.92
N ARG A 139 -8.33 -12.94 -0.14
CA ARG A 139 -8.44 -13.04 1.33
C ARG A 139 -8.08 -11.76 2.06
N LYS A 140 -7.18 -10.94 1.55
CA LYS A 140 -6.71 -9.70 2.21
C LYS A 140 -7.85 -8.77 2.68
N PRO A 141 -8.91 -8.49 1.89
CA PRO A 141 -9.99 -7.62 2.35
C PRO A 141 -10.73 -8.14 3.60
N LEU A 142 -10.66 -9.45 3.87
CA LEU A 142 -11.28 -10.09 5.03
C LEU A 142 -10.52 -9.82 6.35
N ASP A 143 -9.30 -9.25 6.30
CA ASP A 143 -8.52 -8.90 7.49
C ASP A 143 -9.20 -7.85 8.38
N ASN A 144 -10.07 -7.02 7.79
CA ASN A 144 -10.81 -5.98 8.51
C ASN A 144 -11.92 -6.53 9.41
N GLY A 145 -12.31 -7.79 9.22
CA GLY A 145 -13.15 -8.51 10.16
C GLY A 145 -12.28 -9.14 11.26
N ILE A 146 -12.36 -8.62 12.48
CA ILE A 146 -11.77 -9.30 13.65
C ILE A 146 -12.83 -10.23 14.24
N GLY A 147 -12.51 -11.53 14.32
CA GLY A 147 -13.34 -12.56 14.96
C GLY A 147 -13.50 -12.33 16.46
N LYS A 148 -14.46 -13.02 17.08
CA LYS A 148 -14.70 -12.96 18.54
C LYS A 148 -13.48 -13.38 19.36
N ASP A 149 -12.61 -14.20 18.77
CA ASP A 149 -11.34 -14.72 19.31
C ASP A 149 -10.13 -13.82 19.00
N LYS A 150 -10.34 -12.59 18.50
CA LYS A 150 -9.30 -11.67 18.00
C LYS A 150 -8.50 -12.20 16.80
N THR A 151 -8.92 -13.29 16.17
CA THR A 151 -8.28 -13.78 14.94
C THR A 151 -8.86 -13.07 13.72
N GLN A 152 -8.02 -12.85 12.71
CA GLN A 152 -8.45 -12.22 11.44
C GLN A 152 -9.29 -13.22 10.63
N TYR A 153 -10.42 -12.79 10.07
CA TYR A 153 -11.27 -13.67 9.25
C TYR A 153 -10.57 -14.16 7.98
N SER A 154 -9.53 -13.48 7.51
CA SER A 154 -8.73 -13.98 6.39
C SER A 154 -8.16 -15.37 6.68
N THR A 155 -7.86 -15.74 7.93
CA THR A 155 -7.25 -17.04 8.28
C THR A 155 -8.26 -18.17 8.47
N LYS A 156 -9.56 -17.88 8.42
CA LYS A 156 -10.65 -18.82 8.63
C LYS A 156 -11.06 -19.54 7.34
N SER A 157 -11.82 -20.62 7.49
CA SER A 157 -12.44 -21.35 6.37
C SER A 157 -13.55 -20.53 5.70
N LEU A 158 -13.93 -20.87 4.46
CA LEU A 158 -15.04 -20.19 3.77
C LEU A 158 -16.36 -20.35 4.54
N ALA A 159 -16.61 -21.53 5.11
CA ALA A 159 -17.81 -21.79 5.91
C ALA A 159 -17.94 -20.81 7.09
N GLU A 160 -16.86 -20.58 7.83
CA GLU A 160 -16.84 -19.63 8.95
C GLU A 160 -17.01 -18.18 8.51
N ILE A 161 -16.35 -17.78 7.41
CA ILE A 161 -16.46 -16.43 6.85
C ILE A 161 -17.91 -16.17 6.40
N LYS A 162 -18.53 -17.14 5.71
CA LYS A 162 -19.90 -17.05 5.21
C LYS A 162 -20.92 -16.97 6.33
N ALA A 163 -20.81 -17.83 7.35
CA ALA A 163 -21.68 -17.76 8.52
C ALA A 163 -21.59 -16.39 9.23
N LYS A 164 -20.39 -15.80 9.29
CA LYS A 164 -20.22 -14.44 9.83
C LYS A 164 -20.85 -13.36 8.95
N ALA A 165 -20.71 -13.47 7.63
CA ALA A 165 -21.27 -12.52 6.69
C ALA A 165 -22.80 -12.53 6.77
N GLU A 166 -23.42 -13.72 6.71
CA GLU A 166 -24.86 -13.94 6.83
C GLU A 166 -25.42 -13.44 8.16
N ASN A 167 -24.74 -13.74 9.28
CA ASN A 167 -25.14 -13.22 10.59
C ASN A 167 -25.09 -11.69 10.64
N SER A 168 -24.06 -11.07 10.05
CA SER A 168 -23.92 -9.62 10.02
C SER A 168 -25.03 -8.96 9.18
N VAL A 169 -25.34 -9.52 8.01
CA VAL A 169 -26.44 -9.04 7.17
C VAL A 169 -27.78 -9.17 7.89
N THR A 170 -28.06 -10.34 8.48
CA THR A 170 -29.29 -10.59 9.24
C THR A 170 -29.47 -9.60 10.38
N LYS A 171 -28.38 -9.31 11.11
CA LYS A 171 -28.39 -8.38 12.25
C LYS A 171 -28.73 -6.93 11.87
N TYR A 172 -28.40 -6.51 10.64
CA TYR A 172 -28.59 -5.12 10.18
C TYR A 172 -29.54 -5.04 8.98
N ALA A 173 -30.41 -6.03 8.78
CA ALA A 173 -31.25 -6.15 7.59
C ALA A 173 -32.13 -4.91 7.34
N GLU A 174 -32.72 -4.34 8.40
CA GLU A 174 -33.55 -3.13 8.31
C GLU A 174 -32.76 -1.88 7.91
N ASP A 175 -31.51 -1.78 8.36
CA ASP A 175 -30.65 -0.61 8.15
C ASP A 175 -29.89 -0.67 6.80
N LEU A 176 -29.62 -1.88 6.27
CA LEU A 176 -28.73 -2.07 5.12
C LEU A 176 -29.37 -1.80 3.75
N GLY A 177 -30.70 -1.89 3.64
CA GLY A 177 -31.42 -1.86 2.37
C GLY A 177 -31.26 -3.14 1.54
N PRO A 178 -31.76 -3.17 0.29
CA PRO A 178 -31.79 -4.37 -0.53
C PRO A 178 -30.39 -4.77 -1.05
N GLU A 179 -30.04 -6.05 -0.87
CA GLU A 179 -28.72 -6.62 -1.24
C GLU A 179 -28.38 -6.49 -2.73
N LYS A 180 -29.37 -6.50 -3.62
CA LYS A 180 -29.21 -6.40 -5.08
C LYS A 180 -28.45 -5.13 -5.54
N GLU A 181 -28.32 -4.13 -4.67
CA GLU A 181 -27.62 -2.88 -4.94
C GLU A 181 -26.14 -2.93 -4.54
N TRP A 182 -25.70 -3.99 -3.85
CA TRP A 182 -24.33 -4.12 -3.36
C TRP A 182 -23.45 -4.66 -4.48
N LYS A 183 -22.45 -3.87 -4.87
CA LYS A 183 -21.48 -4.29 -5.90
C LYS A 183 -20.46 -5.23 -5.29
N VAL A 184 -20.50 -6.51 -5.68
CA VAL A 184 -19.47 -7.49 -5.31
C VAL A 184 -18.10 -6.99 -5.80
N LYS A 185 -17.19 -6.80 -4.86
CA LYS A 185 -15.80 -6.41 -5.09
C LYS A 185 -14.89 -7.26 -4.20
N PRO A 186 -13.68 -7.62 -4.67
CA PRO A 186 -13.12 -7.30 -5.99
C PRO A 186 -13.63 -8.21 -7.13
N ASP A 187 -13.59 -7.73 -8.38
CA ASP A 187 -13.87 -8.54 -9.59
C ASP A 187 -12.74 -9.53 -9.84
N PHE A 188 -13.05 -10.82 -10.02
CA PHE A 188 -12.04 -11.87 -10.21
C PHE A 188 -11.12 -11.60 -11.42
N LYS A 189 -11.65 -11.05 -12.51
CA LYS A 189 -10.80 -10.72 -13.68
C LYS A 189 -9.79 -9.62 -13.34
N ASP A 190 -10.21 -8.59 -12.61
CA ASP A 190 -9.29 -7.56 -12.11
C ASP A 190 -8.26 -8.15 -11.14
N VAL A 191 -8.67 -8.99 -10.17
CA VAL A 191 -7.76 -9.67 -9.23
C VAL A 191 -6.72 -10.50 -9.97
N SER A 192 -7.12 -11.24 -11.00
CA SER A 192 -6.22 -12.05 -11.82
C SER A 192 -5.20 -11.20 -12.58
N LYS A 193 -5.63 -10.07 -13.17
CA LYS A 193 -4.72 -9.11 -13.82
C LYS A 193 -3.75 -8.48 -12.82
N THR A 194 -4.26 -8.01 -11.68
CA THR A 194 -3.47 -7.45 -10.59
C THR A 194 -2.42 -8.45 -10.09
N SER A 195 -2.79 -9.72 -9.94
CA SER A 195 -1.87 -10.79 -9.54
C SER A 195 -0.69 -10.96 -10.50
N LYS A 196 -0.95 -10.94 -11.82
CA LYS A 196 0.11 -11.02 -12.84
C LYS A 196 1.06 -9.82 -12.77
N ILE A 197 0.52 -8.62 -12.56
CA ILE A 197 1.32 -7.39 -12.41
C ILE A 197 2.19 -7.47 -11.16
N GLN A 198 1.60 -7.86 -10.03
CA GLN A 198 2.29 -8.05 -8.75
C GLN A 198 3.44 -9.05 -8.86
N LEU A 199 3.22 -10.22 -9.45
CA LEU A 199 4.28 -11.22 -9.62
C LEU A 199 5.36 -10.76 -10.61
N SER A 200 4.98 -10.06 -11.68
CA SER A 200 5.96 -9.43 -12.59
C SER A 200 6.81 -8.40 -11.86
N PHE A 201 6.20 -7.60 -10.98
CA PHE A 201 6.90 -6.64 -10.15
C PHE A 201 7.86 -7.31 -9.16
N ILE A 202 7.43 -8.38 -8.48
CA ILE A 202 8.30 -9.18 -7.61
C ILE A 202 9.49 -9.75 -8.40
N LYS A 203 9.29 -10.21 -9.63
CA LYS A 203 10.41 -10.66 -10.50
C LYS A 203 11.38 -9.52 -10.81
N LYS A 204 10.90 -8.31 -11.12
CA LYS A 204 11.75 -7.12 -11.28
C LYS A 204 12.57 -6.83 -10.02
N ILE A 205 11.92 -6.86 -8.84
CA ILE A 205 12.61 -6.67 -7.56
C ILE A 205 13.62 -7.78 -7.28
N LYS A 206 13.30 -9.04 -7.60
CA LYS A 206 14.21 -10.18 -7.45
C LYS A 206 15.49 -10.02 -8.27
N GLY A 207 15.40 -9.39 -9.44
CA GLY A 207 16.56 -9.01 -10.26
C GLY A 207 17.48 -7.99 -9.58
N ILE A 208 16.95 -7.14 -8.70
CA ILE A 208 17.71 -6.15 -7.93
C ILE A 208 18.22 -6.74 -6.60
N SER A 209 17.37 -7.51 -5.93
CA SER A 209 17.67 -8.21 -4.68
C SER A 209 16.97 -9.56 -4.62
N LYS A 210 17.75 -10.63 -4.80
CA LYS A 210 17.24 -12.01 -4.73
C LYS A 210 16.57 -12.30 -3.38
N THR A 211 17.17 -11.84 -2.27
CA THR A 211 16.63 -12.04 -0.92
C THR A 211 15.27 -11.37 -0.80
N LEU A 212 15.17 -10.06 -1.05
CA LEU A 212 13.91 -9.33 -0.91
C LEU A 212 12.80 -9.92 -1.79
N GLY A 213 13.09 -10.23 -3.06
CA GLY A 213 12.10 -10.83 -3.97
C GLY A 213 11.69 -12.26 -3.60
N THR A 214 12.42 -12.95 -2.72
CA THR A 214 12.11 -14.33 -2.29
C THR A 214 11.50 -14.37 -0.89
N THR A 215 11.88 -13.45 0.00
CA THR A 215 11.43 -13.41 1.40
C THR A 215 10.36 -12.34 1.64
N TYR A 216 9.83 -11.71 0.59
CA TYR A 216 8.73 -10.77 0.72
C TYR A 216 7.53 -11.46 1.40
N ASN A 217 6.99 -10.83 2.44
CA ASN A 217 5.80 -11.28 3.12
C ASN A 217 4.95 -10.05 3.51
N PRO A 218 3.72 -9.92 2.99
CA PRO A 218 2.86 -8.77 3.26
C PRO A 218 2.44 -8.65 4.73
N THR A 219 2.49 -9.75 5.50
CA THR A 219 2.09 -9.74 6.93
C THR A 219 3.24 -9.44 7.88
N LYS A 220 4.47 -9.40 7.37
CA LYS A 220 5.65 -9.06 8.18
C LYS A 220 5.86 -7.56 8.19
N ASP A 221 6.25 -7.04 9.35
CA ASP A 221 6.66 -5.65 9.52
C ASP A 221 7.97 -5.35 8.78
N PHE A 222 8.43 -4.10 8.84
CA PHE A 222 9.69 -3.71 8.24
C PHE A 222 10.89 -4.36 8.95
N ASP A 223 10.81 -4.56 10.26
CA ASP A 223 11.93 -5.03 11.07
C ASP A 223 12.29 -6.50 10.82
N TYR A 224 11.35 -7.32 10.34
CA TYR A 224 11.62 -8.67 9.84
C TYR A 224 12.83 -8.70 8.89
N TYR A 225 12.98 -7.66 8.07
CA TYR A 225 14.05 -7.57 7.08
C TYR A 225 15.42 -7.20 7.65
N LEU A 226 15.53 -6.74 8.90
CA LEU A 226 16.82 -6.50 9.58
C LEU A 226 17.65 -7.78 9.75
N THR A 227 16.99 -8.94 9.69
CA THR A 227 17.62 -10.25 9.87
C THR A 227 17.57 -11.14 8.62
N ALA A 228 17.00 -10.64 7.51
CA ALA A 228 16.79 -11.41 6.29
C ALA A 228 18.10 -11.83 5.58
N LYS A 229 19.23 -11.20 5.92
CA LYS A 229 20.55 -11.51 5.37
C LYS A 229 21.62 -11.42 6.46
N LYS A 230 22.56 -12.38 6.47
CA LYS A 230 23.74 -12.32 7.37
C LYS A 230 24.63 -11.13 6.98
N LYS A 231 25.15 -10.41 7.98
CA LYS A 231 26.04 -9.24 7.81
C LYS A 231 25.43 -8.16 6.89
N MET A 232 24.24 -7.69 7.24
CA MET A 232 23.60 -6.60 6.51
C MET A 232 24.44 -5.32 6.54
N THR A 233 24.73 -4.79 5.35
CA THR A 233 25.26 -3.44 5.20
C THR A 233 24.14 -2.42 5.36
N MET A 234 24.46 -1.15 5.64
CA MET A 234 23.44 -0.10 5.68
C MET A 234 22.72 0.07 4.32
N GLU A 235 23.43 -0.22 3.22
CA GLU A 235 22.83 -0.27 1.89
C GLU A 235 21.81 -1.40 1.75
N ASP A 236 22.09 -2.58 2.29
CA ASP A 236 21.11 -3.67 2.34
C ASP A 236 19.88 -3.27 3.17
N THR A 237 20.09 -2.65 4.34
CA THR A 237 19.01 -2.17 5.21
C THR A 237 18.10 -1.16 4.51
N ALA A 238 18.67 -0.14 3.88
CA ALA A 238 17.93 0.86 3.11
C ALA A 238 17.19 0.25 1.91
N LYS A 239 17.83 -0.70 1.21
CA LYS A 239 17.27 -1.40 0.06
C LYS A 239 16.07 -2.25 0.44
N TYR A 240 16.12 -2.96 1.57
CA TYR A 240 15.00 -3.77 2.05
C TYR A 240 13.85 -2.90 2.55
N PHE A 241 14.16 -1.80 3.25
CA PHE A 241 13.16 -0.82 3.67
C PHE A 241 12.35 -0.27 2.48
N LEU A 242 13.05 0.36 1.53
CA LEU A 242 12.40 0.95 0.36
C LEU A 242 11.74 -0.11 -0.49
N GLY A 243 12.41 -1.25 -0.69
CA GLY A 243 11.88 -2.35 -1.47
C GLY A 243 10.56 -2.87 -0.90
N LYS A 244 10.45 -3.05 0.42
CA LYS A 244 9.18 -3.36 1.07
C LYS A 244 8.13 -2.28 0.84
N LYS A 245 8.45 -0.99 0.99
CA LYS A 245 7.48 0.10 0.72
C LYS A 245 6.91 0.04 -0.70
N TYR A 246 7.76 -0.18 -1.71
CA TYR A 246 7.31 -0.29 -3.10
C TYR A 246 6.44 -1.53 -3.33
N ILE A 247 6.83 -2.68 -2.78
CA ILE A 247 6.02 -3.90 -2.90
C ILE A 247 4.68 -3.73 -2.18
N ASP A 248 4.67 -3.23 -0.93
CA ASP A 248 3.45 -3.04 -0.14
C ASP A 248 2.46 -2.09 -0.82
N LYS A 249 2.93 -1.05 -1.52
CA LYS A 249 2.07 -0.19 -2.35
C LYS A 249 1.35 -0.96 -3.46
N ILE A 250 2.06 -1.87 -4.13
CA ILE A 250 1.50 -2.67 -5.25
C ILE A 250 0.67 -3.85 -4.74
N PHE A 251 0.90 -4.28 -3.50
CA PHE A 251 0.18 -5.36 -2.83
C PHE A 251 -0.93 -4.86 -1.88
N ALA A 252 -1.20 -3.55 -1.88
CA ALA A 252 -2.19 -2.93 -1.02
C ALA A 252 -3.59 -3.56 -1.20
N PRO A 253 -4.36 -3.76 -0.11
CA PRO A 253 -5.72 -4.27 -0.20
C PRO A 253 -6.59 -3.40 -1.14
N GLY A 254 -7.32 -4.05 -2.04
CA GLY A 254 -8.26 -3.37 -2.95
C GLY A 254 -7.61 -2.60 -4.12
N ILE A 255 -6.30 -2.70 -4.34
CA ILE A 255 -5.65 -2.05 -5.48
C ILE A 255 -6.19 -2.59 -6.81
N SER A 256 -6.60 -1.68 -7.70
CA SER A 256 -7.05 -2.04 -9.04
C SER A 256 -5.89 -2.42 -9.95
N SER A 257 -6.16 -3.22 -11.00
CA SER A 257 -5.11 -3.58 -11.97
C SER A 257 -4.49 -2.37 -12.66
N ALA A 258 -5.27 -1.30 -12.90
CA ALA A 258 -4.77 -0.05 -13.46
C ALA A 258 -3.81 0.67 -12.51
N ALA A 259 -4.17 0.81 -11.22
CA ALA A 259 -3.31 1.44 -10.24
C ALA A 259 -2.02 0.62 -10.00
N ALA A 260 -2.14 -0.70 -9.89
CA ALA A 260 -0.99 -1.59 -9.76
C ALA A 260 -0.05 -1.49 -10.97
N LYS A 261 -0.61 -1.43 -12.18
CA LYS A 261 0.16 -1.25 -13.42
C LYS A 261 0.90 0.08 -13.44
N ASN A 262 0.22 1.19 -13.13
CA ASN A 262 0.84 2.52 -13.10
C ASN A 262 2.02 2.56 -12.12
N LEU A 263 1.89 1.96 -10.94
CA LEU A 263 2.98 1.84 -9.97
C LEU A 263 4.13 0.96 -10.51
N ALA A 264 3.81 -0.17 -11.12
CA ALA A 264 4.80 -1.11 -11.65
C ALA A 264 5.55 -0.60 -12.89
N ASP A 265 4.90 0.24 -13.71
CA ASP A 265 5.47 0.86 -14.91
C ASP A 265 6.27 2.13 -14.55
N GLY A 266 5.84 2.87 -13.52
CA GLY A 266 6.58 4.01 -12.98
C GLY A 266 7.86 3.61 -12.22
N PHE A 267 7.99 2.34 -11.83
CA PHE A 267 9.17 1.84 -11.13
C PHE A 267 10.37 1.67 -12.08
N LYS A 268 11.43 2.47 -11.83
CA LYS A 268 12.72 2.36 -12.52
C LYS A 268 13.79 1.83 -11.58
N ALA A 269 14.47 0.75 -11.98
CA ALA A 269 15.52 0.12 -11.16
C ALA A 269 16.70 1.08 -10.87
N SER A 270 17.03 1.97 -11.82
CA SER A 270 18.04 3.01 -11.65
C SER A 270 17.69 4.00 -10.54
N ASP A 271 16.43 4.42 -10.50
CA ASP A 271 15.95 5.43 -9.54
C ASP A 271 15.81 4.79 -8.16
N PHE A 272 15.33 3.56 -8.11
CA PHE A 272 15.33 2.76 -6.89
C PHE A 272 16.74 2.62 -6.31
N LYS A 273 17.75 2.35 -7.16
CA LYS A 273 19.17 2.31 -6.74
C LYS A 273 19.67 3.62 -6.17
N LYS A 274 19.40 4.73 -6.85
CA LYS A 274 19.74 6.07 -6.35
C LYS A 274 19.09 6.33 -4.98
N GLN A 275 17.81 6.00 -4.82
CA GLN A 275 17.07 6.21 -3.58
C GLN A 275 17.65 5.41 -2.41
N TYR A 276 17.89 4.10 -2.58
CA TYR A 276 18.41 3.30 -1.46
C TYR A 276 19.86 3.64 -1.13
N THR A 277 20.70 3.98 -2.11
CA THR A 277 22.09 4.40 -1.85
C THR A 277 22.13 5.75 -1.13
N ALA A 278 21.23 6.68 -1.48
CA ALA A 278 21.10 7.94 -0.77
C ALA A 278 20.63 7.74 0.68
N LEU A 279 19.61 6.90 0.90
CA LEU A 279 19.11 6.57 2.24
C LEU A 279 20.19 5.87 3.10
N ALA A 280 20.97 4.97 2.51
CA ALA A 280 22.05 4.27 3.20
C ALA A 280 23.17 5.19 3.69
N LYS A 281 23.36 6.34 3.04
CA LYS A 281 24.32 7.38 3.44
C LYS A 281 23.70 8.44 4.34
N ASN A 282 22.40 8.36 4.63
CA ASN A 282 21.73 9.32 5.49
C ASN A 282 22.17 9.08 6.96
N PRO A 283 22.81 10.06 7.62
CA PRO A 283 23.32 9.89 8.98
C PRO A 283 22.20 9.65 10.00
N TYR A 284 21.00 10.20 9.79
CA TYR A 284 19.86 9.97 10.68
C TYR A 284 19.26 8.59 10.48
N PHE A 285 19.21 8.09 9.25
CA PHE A 285 18.82 6.70 9.01
C PHE A 285 19.83 5.77 9.69
N ILE A 286 21.14 5.97 9.44
CA ILE A 286 22.21 5.22 10.10
C ILE A 286 22.05 5.24 11.62
N GLN A 287 21.85 6.42 12.21
CA GLN A 287 21.69 6.60 13.64
C GLN A 287 20.43 5.91 14.16
N CYS A 288 19.29 6.06 13.48
CA CYS A 288 18.03 5.40 13.82
C CYS A 288 18.18 3.88 13.86
N ILE A 289 18.87 3.29 12.89
CA ILE A 289 19.15 1.85 12.83
C ILE A 289 20.13 1.44 13.94
N LYS A 290 21.18 2.22 14.21
CA LYS A 290 22.16 1.93 15.27
C LYS A 290 21.54 1.99 16.67
N ASP A 291 20.72 3.00 16.94
CA ASP A 291 20.06 3.19 18.23
C ASP A 291 18.96 2.16 18.46
N ASN A 292 18.43 1.58 17.38
CA ASN A 292 17.30 0.66 17.43
C ASN A 292 17.59 -0.59 16.59
N PRO A 293 18.56 -1.43 16.99
CA PRO A 293 19.05 -2.54 16.16
C PRO A 293 17.99 -3.62 15.88
N LYS A 294 16.91 -3.67 16.66
CA LYS A 294 15.79 -4.61 16.47
C LYS A 294 14.56 -3.99 15.81
N THR A 295 14.38 -2.66 15.90
CA THR A 295 13.13 -1.97 15.52
C THR A 295 13.35 -0.73 14.66
N GLY A 296 14.57 -0.54 14.15
CA GLY A 296 14.97 0.69 13.49
C GLY A 296 14.26 0.95 12.17
N LEU A 297 13.82 -0.09 11.45
CA LEU A 297 13.08 0.11 10.20
C LEU A 297 11.65 0.55 10.47
N SER A 298 10.97 -0.02 11.46
CA SER A 298 9.64 0.43 11.85
C SER A 298 9.68 1.85 12.44
N LYS A 299 10.68 2.16 13.29
CA LYS A 299 10.86 3.53 13.80
C LYS A 299 11.14 4.53 12.68
N TRP A 300 11.95 4.16 11.69
CA TRP A 300 12.16 5.01 10.52
C TRP A 300 10.87 5.19 9.70
N ASN A 301 10.07 4.13 9.53
CA ASN A 301 8.78 4.22 8.85
C ASN A 301 7.80 5.14 9.59
N GLU A 302 7.77 5.08 10.93
CA GLU A 302 6.96 5.98 11.76
C GLU A 302 7.37 7.44 11.56
N LEU A 303 8.68 7.72 11.59
CA LEU A 303 9.21 9.05 11.33
C LEU A 303 8.82 9.56 9.94
N GLU A 304 8.98 8.73 8.90
CA GLU A 304 8.61 9.10 7.52
C GLU A 304 7.09 9.32 7.38
N THR A 305 6.27 8.47 7.99
CA THR A 305 4.79 8.60 7.95
C THR A 305 4.32 9.88 8.66
N GLN A 306 4.89 10.20 9.82
CA GLN A 306 4.58 11.44 10.55
C GLN A 306 4.95 12.67 9.72
N THR A 307 6.06 12.57 9.00
CA THR A 307 6.55 13.62 8.10
C THR A 307 5.65 13.79 6.87
N ASP A 308 5.18 12.70 6.25
CA ASP A 308 4.25 12.74 5.11
C ASP A 308 2.89 13.34 5.48
N LEU A 309 2.34 12.98 6.65
CA LEU A 309 1.08 13.55 7.15
C LEU A 309 1.20 15.05 7.38
N THR A 310 2.36 15.46 7.89
CA THR A 310 2.72 16.86 8.13
C THR A 310 2.74 17.66 6.82
N ILE A 311 3.38 17.16 5.76
CA ILE A 311 3.36 17.84 4.46
C ILE A 311 1.94 17.96 3.94
N LYS A 312 1.14 16.89 4.02
CA LYS A 312 -0.21 16.91 3.48
C LYS A 312 -1.09 17.91 4.21
N ALA A 313 -0.99 17.99 5.54
CA ALA A 313 -1.71 19.00 6.33
C ALA A 313 -1.29 20.41 5.93
N PHE A 314 0.02 20.63 5.82
CA PHE A 314 0.60 21.89 5.36
C PHE A 314 0.14 22.27 3.94
N GLN A 315 0.19 21.33 2.98
CA GLN A 315 -0.26 21.54 1.61
C GLN A 315 -1.78 21.81 1.53
N ALA A 316 -2.59 21.16 2.36
CA ALA A 316 -4.04 21.40 2.40
C ALA A 316 -4.35 22.81 2.91
N GLU A 317 -3.75 23.21 4.03
CA GLU A 317 -3.92 24.56 4.62
C GLU A 317 -3.48 25.67 3.63
N HIS A 318 -2.41 25.42 2.88
CA HIS A 318 -1.86 26.39 1.94
C HIS A 318 -2.46 26.36 0.53
N MET A 319 -3.02 25.25 0.07
CA MET A 319 -3.85 25.23 -1.14
C MET A 319 -5.18 25.96 -0.92
N ASP A 320 -5.76 25.87 0.26
CA ASP A 320 -6.95 26.66 0.62
C ASP A 320 -6.64 28.16 0.65
N LEU A 321 -5.50 28.57 1.22
CA LEU A 321 -5.00 29.95 1.17
C LEU A 321 -4.59 30.41 -0.24
N GLY A 322 -4.15 29.47 -1.10
CA GLY A 322 -3.81 29.71 -2.50
C GLY A 322 -5.05 29.90 -3.37
N LEU A 323 -6.12 29.15 -3.12
CA LEU A 323 -7.43 29.30 -3.77
C LEU A 323 -8.12 30.60 -3.35
N GLU A 324 -8.02 31.02 -2.08
CA GLU A 324 -8.44 32.36 -1.64
C GLU A 324 -7.66 33.49 -2.34
N ARG A 325 -6.40 33.24 -2.75
CA ARG A 325 -5.56 34.19 -3.51
C ARG A 325 -5.74 34.13 -5.02
N LEU A 326 -6.20 33.02 -5.58
CA LEU A 326 -6.59 32.86 -7.00
C LEU A 326 -8.00 33.38 -7.30
N ALA A 327 -8.68 33.96 -6.30
CA ALA A 327 -9.79 34.88 -6.50
C ALA A 327 -9.38 36.38 -6.48
N PRO A 328 -8.44 36.87 -7.33
CA PRO A 328 -8.26 38.32 -7.53
C PRO A 328 -9.56 39.03 -7.91
N GLY A 329 -10.56 38.30 -8.43
CA GLY A 329 -11.89 38.84 -8.72
C GLY A 329 -12.73 39.23 -7.50
N ILE A 330 -12.54 38.58 -6.34
CA ILE A 330 -13.37 38.84 -5.13
C ILE A 330 -12.72 39.89 -4.22
N ILE A 331 -11.39 39.93 -4.13
CA ILE A 331 -10.69 40.91 -3.28
C ILE A 331 -10.65 42.30 -3.96
N ASN A 332 -10.53 42.40 -5.29
CA ASN A 332 -10.59 43.70 -5.97
C ASN A 332 -11.99 44.32 -6.00
N GLN A 333 -13.07 43.53 -5.90
CA GLN A 333 -14.42 44.08 -5.70
C GLN A 333 -14.69 44.51 -4.25
N ASN A 334 -14.00 43.93 -3.27
CA ASN A 334 -14.17 44.29 -1.85
C ASN A 334 -13.22 45.39 -1.34
N ILE A 335 -12.13 45.71 -2.04
CA ILE A 335 -11.33 46.91 -1.71
C ILE A 335 -12.01 48.19 -2.24
N GLY A 336 -12.81 48.09 -3.32
CA GLY A 336 -13.68 49.18 -3.77
C GLY A 336 -14.88 49.45 -2.85
N ASN A 337 -15.34 48.45 -2.09
CA ASN A 337 -16.52 48.53 -1.23
C ASN A 337 -16.22 48.53 0.29
N MET A 338 -14.95 48.49 0.71
CA MET A 338 -14.53 48.70 2.11
C MET A 338 -14.15 50.16 2.40
N SER A 339 -14.92 51.10 1.87
CA SER A 339 -15.07 52.47 2.40
C SER A 339 -16.11 52.51 3.54
N GLY A 340 -16.26 51.42 4.29
CA GLY A 340 -17.00 51.39 5.55
C GLY A 340 -16.21 52.03 6.69
N PRO A 341 -16.86 52.32 7.85
CA PRO A 341 -16.34 53.20 8.91
C PRO A 341 -15.12 52.67 9.68
N PHE A 342 -14.55 51.53 9.29
CA PHE A 342 -13.32 51.00 9.86
C PHE A 342 -12.14 51.44 9.01
N GLY A 343 -11.46 52.49 9.47
CA GLY A 343 -10.36 53.16 8.76
C GLY A 343 -9.30 52.21 8.22
N LYS A 344 -8.59 52.68 7.18
CA LYS A 344 -7.46 51.99 6.54
C LYS A 344 -6.58 51.33 7.62
N PRO A 345 -6.25 50.03 7.50
CA PRO A 345 -5.44 49.35 8.51
C PRO A 345 -4.14 50.12 8.70
N SER A 346 -3.77 50.38 9.96
CA SER A 346 -2.57 51.16 10.26
C SER A 346 -1.34 50.51 9.61
N PRO A 347 -0.34 51.31 9.19
CA PRO A 347 0.91 50.81 8.62
C PRO A 347 1.55 49.71 9.48
N GLU A 348 1.45 49.80 10.81
CA GLU A 348 1.96 48.79 11.74
C GLU A 348 1.16 47.48 11.71
N ARG A 349 -0.16 47.55 11.55
CA ARG A 349 -1.00 46.34 11.41
C ARG A 349 -0.73 45.64 10.09
N MET A 350 -0.50 46.40 9.02
CA MET A 350 -0.09 45.86 7.72
C MET A 350 1.31 45.25 7.78
N LYS A 351 2.26 45.89 8.47
CA LYS A 351 3.63 45.38 8.67
C LYS A 351 3.63 44.09 9.48
N ARG A 352 2.91 44.03 10.61
CA ARG A 352 2.78 42.79 11.41
C ARG A 352 2.18 41.65 10.60
N ARG A 353 1.14 41.92 9.81
CA ARG A 353 0.54 40.91 8.94
C ARG A 353 1.51 40.44 7.85
N GLN A 354 2.33 41.33 7.30
CA GLN A 354 3.38 40.96 6.35
C GLN A 354 4.46 40.10 7.01
N ASP A 355 4.93 40.46 8.19
CA ASP A 355 5.95 39.70 8.93
C ASP A 355 5.45 38.32 9.34
N GLU A 356 4.17 38.20 9.71
CA GLU A 356 3.53 36.93 10.02
C GLU A 356 3.42 36.02 8.78
N ILE A 357 3.08 36.59 7.63
CA ILE A 357 3.07 35.87 6.33
C ILE A 357 4.48 35.42 5.95
N ILE A 358 5.48 36.28 6.08
CA ILE A 358 6.89 35.96 5.77
C ILE A 358 7.38 34.83 6.69
N THR A 359 7.01 34.86 7.97
CA THR A 359 7.38 33.81 8.94
C THR A 359 6.73 32.48 8.59
N LYS A 360 5.42 32.46 8.30
CA LYS A 360 4.72 31.24 7.89
C LYS A 360 5.25 30.66 6.57
N MET A 361 5.59 31.52 5.61
CA MET A 361 6.25 31.08 4.36
C MET A 361 7.66 30.55 4.59
N ALA A 362 8.40 31.10 5.56
CA ALA A 362 9.71 30.58 5.92
C ALA A 362 9.60 29.20 6.58
N ASP A 363 8.69 29.04 7.54
CA ASP A 363 8.42 27.78 8.25
C ASP A 363 8.02 26.66 7.28
N ALA A 364 7.14 26.99 6.32
CA ALA A 364 6.72 26.15 5.21
C ALA A 364 7.87 25.62 4.36
N MET A 365 8.71 26.55 3.86
CA MET A 365 9.86 26.24 3.03
C MET A 365 10.86 25.39 3.79
N THR A 366 11.14 25.75 5.04
CA THR A 366 11.98 24.97 5.94
C THR A 366 11.46 23.54 6.12
N LEU A 367 10.14 23.37 6.25
CA LEU A 367 9.51 22.04 6.32
C LEU A 367 9.68 21.25 5.03
N ASP A 368 9.37 21.85 3.87
CA ASP A 368 9.47 21.18 2.57
C ASP A 368 10.91 20.73 2.27
N MET A 369 11.89 21.55 2.65
CA MET A 369 13.31 21.24 2.55
C MET A 369 13.78 20.14 3.50
N LEU A 370 13.14 19.97 4.65
CA LEU A 370 13.40 18.86 5.56
C LEU A 370 12.86 17.53 5.00
N ILE A 371 12.14 17.55 3.87
CA ILE A 371 11.42 16.40 3.36
C ILE A 371 11.71 16.07 1.90
N ASP A 372 12.09 17.03 1.06
CA ASP A 372 12.71 16.70 -0.23
C ASP A 372 14.11 16.08 0.02
N PRO A 373 14.37 14.82 -0.37
CA PRO A 373 15.68 14.19 -0.17
C PRO A 373 16.86 14.95 -0.78
N SER A 374 16.65 15.75 -1.83
CA SER A 374 17.67 16.58 -2.48
C SER A 374 17.95 17.86 -1.69
N MET A 375 16.91 18.56 -1.23
CA MET A 375 17.03 19.79 -0.41
C MET A 375 17.48 19.50 1.02
N ARG A 376 17.11 18.33 1.57
CA ARG A 376 17.60 17.83 2.86
C ARG A 376 19.11 17.74 2.94
N ASN A 377 19.77 17.32 1.86
CA ASN A 377 21.22 17.18 1.83
C ASN A 377 21.92 18.55 1.77
N LEU A 378 21.36 19.50 1.03
CA LEU A 378 21.88 20.87 0.92
C LEU A 378 21.68 21.67 2.22
N ALA A 379 20.49 21.57 2.81
CA ALA A 379 20.19 22.05 4.16
C ALA A 379 21.18 21.53 5.21
N ARG A 380 21.59 20.26 5.07
CA ARG A 380 22.53 19.60 5.97
C ARG A 380 23.98 20.06 5.76
N GLU A 381 24.42 20.25 4.51
CA GLU A 381 25.74 20.80 4.15
C GLU A 381 25.94 22.18 4.78
N ILE A 382 24.90 23.02 4.76
CA ILE A 382 24.97 24.42 5.22
C ILE A 382 24.80 24.56 6.74
N THR A 383 24.19 23.57 7.39
CA THR A 383 24.22 23.46 8.85
C THR A 383 25.64 23.16 9.37
N GLN A 384 26.43 22.41 8.59
CA GLN A 384 27.79 22.00 8.96
C GLN A 384 28.85 23.00 8.49
N HIS A 385 28.53 23.76 7.44
CA HIS A 385 29.36 24.77 6.79
C HIS A 385 28.55 26.07 6.60
N PRO A 386 28.42 26.91 7.65
CA PRO A 386 27.62 28.14 7.62
C PRO A 386 28.03 29.12 6.51
N GLU A 387 29.27 29.05 6.04
CA GLU A 387 29.81 29.79 4.90
C GLU A 387 29.08 29.50 3.59
N ASN A 388 28.39 28.37 3.46
CA ASN A 388 27.66 27.98 2.26
C ASN A 388 26.20 28.52 2.23
N ARG A 389 25.82 29.42 3.15
CA ARG A 389 24.46 29.95 3.31
C ARG A 389 23.88 30.61 2.04
N GLU A 390 24.69 31.31 1.25
CA GLU A 390 24.24 31.90 -0.02
C GLU A 390 23.80 30.84 -1.03
N ARG A 391 24.50 29.70 -1.05
CA ARG A 391 24.18 28.54 -1.89
C ARG A 391 22.84 27.90 -1.52
N LEU A 392 22.44 27.95 -0.24
CA LEU A 392 21.12 27.50 0.22
C LEU A 392 20.04 28.42 -0.32
N ASN A 393 20.26 29.74 -0.20
CA ASN A 393 19.32 30.74 -0.65
C ASN A 393 19.08 30.65 -2.16
N GLU A 394 20.15 30.46 -2.96
CA GLU A 394 20.04 30.27 -4.41
C GLU A 394 19.30 28.98 -4.78
N ALA A 395 19.52 27.88 -4.07
CA ALA A 395 18.83 26.62 -4.33
C ALA A 395 17.36 26.67 -3.92
N ILE A 396 17.03 27.31 -2.79
CA ILE A 396 15.64 27.57 -2.39
C ILE A 396 14.95 28.40 -3.47
N LYS A 397 15.60 29.48 -3.89
CA LYS A 397 15.08 30.36 -4.94
C LYS A 397 14.85 29.62 -6.25
N SER A 398 15.84 28.84 -6.71
CA SER A 398 15.74 28.02 -7.93
C SER A 398 14.63 26.96 -7.85
N HIS A 399 14.43 26.34 -6.68
CA HIS A 399 13.37 25.36 -6.47
C HIS A 399 11.97 26.00 -6.54
N LEU A 400 11.81 27.20 -6.00
CA LEU A 400 10.55 27.95 -6.05
C LEU A 400 10.24 28.49 -7.46
N GLU A 401 11.27 28.95 -8.17
CA GLU A 401 11.18 29.34 -9.58
C GLU A 401 10.75 28.15 -10.45
N ALA A 402 11.29 26.95 -10.19
CA ALA A 402 10.90 25.72 -10.88
C ALA A 402 9.44 25.30 -10.62
N GLN A 403 8.86 25.70 -9.48
CA GLN A 403 7.45 25.47 -9.15
C GLN A 403 6.50 26.58 -9.65
N ASN A 404 7.00 27.56 -10.42
CA ASN A 404 6.22 28.72 -10.90
C ASN A 404 5.63 29.57 -9.76
N ILE A 405 6.24 29.53 -8.57
CA ILE A 405 5.85 30.35 -7.43
C ILE A 405 6.61 31.68 -7.56
N PHE A 406 5.94 32.69 -8.14
CA PHE A 406 6.43 34.04 -8.49
C PHE A 406 7.61 34.65 -7.70
N ALA A 407 8.45 35.39 -8.42
CA ALA A 407 9.45 36.33 -7.93
C ALA A 407 8.79 37.56 -7.27
N SER A 408 8.93 37.70 -5.94
CA SER A 408 8.57 38.92 -5.21
C SER A 408 9.52 39.14 -4.02
N GLU A 409 9.71 40.39 -3.62
CA GLU A 409 10.56 40.79 -2.47
C GLU A 409 10.21 40.06 -1.15
N ARG A 410 8.98 39.56 -1.02
CA ARG A 410 8.53 38.78 0.14
C ARG A 410 9.06 37.33 0.12
N VAL A 411 9.25 36.76 -1.07
CA VAL A 411 9.85 35.43 -1.24
C VAL A 411 11.32 35.47 -0.87
N ASP A 412 12.06 36.48 -1.32
CA ASP A 412 13.47 36.65 -0.93
C ASP A 412 13.62 36.76 0.61
N LYS A 413 12.75 37.53 1.27
CA LYS A 413 12.73 37.65 2.75
C LYS A 413 12.34 36.35 3.46
N ALA A 414 11.38 35.59 2.92
CA ALA A 414 10.98 34.29 3.46
C ALA A 414 12.08 33.23 3.27
N THR A 415 12.77 33.24 2.12
CA THR A 415 13.91 32.38 1.83
C THR A 415 15.08 32.63 2.78
N ILE A 416 15.42 33.91 3.02
CA ILE A 416 16.46 34.29 4.00
C ILE A 416 16.08 33.78 5.39
N LYS A 417 14.83 33.96 5.81
CA LYS A 417 14.33 33.53 7.12
C LYS A 417 14.25 32.00 7.24
N ALA A 418 13.91 31.28 6.17
CA ALA A 418 13.92 29.82 6.12
C ALA A 418 15.34 29.27 6.28
N ALA A 419 16.33 29.91 5.64
CA ALA A 419 17.74 29.58 5.82
C ALA A 419 18.26 29.88 7.24
N GLU A 420 17.77 30.93 7.90
CA GLU A 420 18.07 31.24 9.31
C GLU A 420 17.52 30.19 10.27
N LEU A 421 16.25 29.80 10.08
CA LEU A 421 15.61 28.74 10.86
C LEU A 421 16.35 27.41 10.68
N MET A 422 16.86 27.15 9.48
CA MET A 422 17.58 25.91 9.16
C MET A 422 19.01 25.87 9.69
N THR A 423 19.67 27.01 9.90
CA THR A 423 21.05 27.07 10.39
C THR A 423 21.15 27.12 11.92
N ASN A 424 20.06 27.46 12.63
CA ASN A 424 20.02 27.51 14.09
C ASN A 424 19.36 26.26 14.73
N PRO A 425 20.10 25.42 15.49
CA PRO A 425 19.57 24.22 16.14
C PRO A 425 18.39 24.45 17.09
N GLU A 426 18.39 25.54 17.86
CA GLU A 426 17.30 25.85 18.79
C GLU A 426 16.07 26.40 18.06
N SER A 427 16.26 27.14 16.97
CA SER A 427 15.15 27.55 16.10
C SER A 427 14.50 26.35 15.42
N ARG A 428 15.26 25.33 15.00
CA ARG A 428 14.70 24.07 14.48
C ARG A 428 13.90 23.30 15.53
N LYS A 429 14.41 23.29 16.77
CA LYS A 429 13.74 22.64 17.91
C LYS A 429 12.47 23.40 18.32
N GLN A 430 12.51 24.73 18.33
CA GLN A 430 11.33 25.57 18.53
C GLN A 430 10.32 25.44 17.39
N LEU A 431 10.78 25.37 16.13
CA LEU A 431 9.92 25.12 14.98
C LEU A 431 9.22 23.77 15.15
N ALA A 432 9.98 22.70 15.44
CA ALA A 432 9.44 21.38 15.71
C ALA A 432 8.46 21.36 16.90
N ASN A 433 8.75 22.11 17.98
CA ASN A 433 7.89 22.20 19.16
C ASN A 433 6.62 23.03 18.93
N ASN A 434 6.72 24.17 18.25
CA ASN A 434 5.58 25.01 17.86
C ASN A 434 4.71 24.28 16.84
N PHE A 435 5.34 23.49 15.97
CA PHE A 435 4.68 22.62 15.01
C PHE A 435 3.93 21.46 15.69
N LEU A 436 4.57 20.74 16.61
CA LEU A 436 3.91 19.71 17.45
C LEU A 436 2.75 20.30 18.25
N ARG A 437 2.89 21.53 18.75
CA ARG A 437 1.82 22.23 19.47
C ARG A 437 0.65 22.59 18.55
N THR A 438 0.91 23.07 17.34
CA THR A 438 -0.13 23.45 16.36
C THR A 438 -0.91 22.24 15.88
N VAL A 439 -0.24 21.14 15.53
CA VAL A 439 -0.87 19.87 15.15
C VAL A 439 -1.73 19.29 16.28
N ASN A 440 -1.26 19.40 17.53
CA ASN A 440 -2.05 18.95 18.68
C ASN A 440 -3.30 19.82 18.90
N MET A 441 -3.21 21.13 18.66
CA MET A 441 -4.36 22.04 18.72
C MET A 441 -5.38 21.77 17.60
N GLU A 442 -4.93 21.51 16.38
CA GLU A 442 -5.82 21.16 15.25
C GLU A 442 -6.53 19.83 15.49
N ARG A 443 -5.80 18.79 15.93
CA ARG A 443 -6.41 17.51 16.33
C ARG A 443 -7.43 17.67 17.44
N GLN A 444 -7.18 18.59 18.37
CA GLN A 444 -8.14 18.91 19.42
C GLN A 444 -9.37 19.63 18.84
N ALA A 445 -9.18 20.60 17.94
CA ALA A 445 -10.25 21.31 17.26
C ALA A 445 -11.11 20.37 16.39
N GLU A 446 -10.51 19.45 15.64
CA GLU A 446 -11.20 18.41 14.86
C GLU A 446 -12.03 17.49 15.76
N ARG A 447 -11.46 17.05 16.90
CA ARG A 447 -12.19 16.24 17.89
C ARG A 447 -13.37 17.00 18.48
N GLU A 448 -13.18 18.28 18.79
CA GLU A 448 -14.24 19.14 19.32
C GLU A 448 -15.33 19.41 18.27
N GLN A 449 -14.96 19.61 17.01
CA GLN A 449 -15.90 19.79 15.91
C GLN A 449 -16.67 18.50 15.61
N ALA A 450 -16.01 17.35 15.60
CA ALA A 450 -16.65 16.04 15.48
C ALA A 450 -17.63 15.80 16.65
N ALA A 451 -17.25 16.15 17.88
CA ALA A 451 -18.11 16.06 19.05
C ALA A 451 -19.33 17.00 18.97
N LYS A 452 -19.14 18.23 18.47
CA LYS A 452 -20.23 19.20 18.24
C LYS A 452 -21.20 18.70 17.16
N THR A 453 -20.69 18.18 16.05
CA THR A 453 -21.51 17.60 14.97
C THR A 453 -22.29 16.38 15.45
N ALA A 454 -21.67 15.49 16.24
CA ALA A 454 -22.35 14.35 16.86
C ALA A 454 -23.46 14.79 17.83
N LYS A 455 -23.22 15.84 18.63
CA LYS A 455 -24.21 16.40 19.56
C LYS A 455 -25.38 17.08 18.82
N HIS A 456 -25.12 17.76 17.71
CA HIS A 456 -26.16 18.34 16.87
C HIS A 456 -27.02 17.28 16.16
N ALA A 457 -26.40 16.21 15.66
CA ALA A 457 -27.10 15.08 15.08
C ALA A 457 -28.00 14.38 16.13
N SER A 458 -27.51 14.20 17.35
CA SER A 458 -28.27 13.63 18.47
C SER A 458 -29.47 14.49 18.90
N LYS A 459 -29.32 15.82 18.94
CA LYS A 459 -30.43 16.75 19.24
C LYS A 459 -31.48 16.80 18.13
N LYS A 460 -31.06 16.74 16.86
CA LYS A 460 -32.00 16.74 15.72
C LYS A 460 -32.83 15.45 15.66
N ALA A 461 -32.25 14.32 16.09
CA ALA A 461 -32.95 13.04 16.19
C ALA A 461 -33.97 12.97 17.34
N THR A 462 -33.78 13.75 18.41
CA THR A 462 -34.69 13.76 19.58
C THR A 462 -35.78 14.83 19.51
N GLY A 463 -35.61 15.86 18.66
CA GLY A 463 -36.58 16.95 18.48
C GLY A 463 -37.63 16.76 17.39
N MET A 464 -37.65 15.63 16.66
CA MET A 464 -38.68 15.32 15.64
C MET A 464 -39.84 14.45 16.19
N HIS A 465 -39.93 14.28 17.51
CA HIS A 465 -41.08 13.67 18.19
C HIS A 465 -41.60 14.57 19.32
N VAL A 466 -42.09 15.75 18.93
CA VAL A 466 -43.16 16.48 19.65
C VAL A 466 -44.20 16.88 18.63
#